data_AF-A0A920LLA8-F1
#
_entry.id   AF-A0A920LLA8-F1
#
_cell.length_a   1.000
_cell.length_b   1.000
_cell.length_c   1.000
_cell.angle_alpha   90.00
_cell.angle_beta   90.00
_cell.angle_gamma   90.00
#
_symmetry.space_group_name_H-M   'P 1'
#
loop_
_entity.id
_entity.type
_entity.pdbx_description
1 polymer ?
#
loop_
_entity_poly.entity_id
_entity_poly.type
_entity_poly.pdbx_seq_one_letter_code
_entity_poly.pdbx_strand_id
1 'polypeptide(L)'
;MSAIITDQFRILNANNFVESVENTNNSYYVFIGLPNPAGTSSLVGYGRSSDWNSSTPAPTDSFSYRSHTGDTMMFGKKISSANIRRIIRRVDWVSGSRYEIYRDDYSVENPSPLTQANRLYDANYYVLNSDFKVYVCIDNGSTGANPLGNVSQDEPTFTDLEPSKAGNSGDGYLWKYLFTVSPSDIIKFDSTEFITVPNSWNSSQDSQIRSVRENGDSSVNQNQIKHVYIENAGSGYANGLSQEVDIIGDGEGAKARVDVVNGTITDVTVSAGGKGYSYGIVDLGTLSSGVSTSTGRAKLVPIIPPGLGHGLRMFILS
;
A
#
# COMPACT_ATOMS: atom_id res chain seq x y z
N MET A 1 18.39 -2.43 -24.96
CA MET A 1 18.49 -2.96 -23.58
C MET A 1 17.34 -2.37 -22.81
N SER A 2 16.47 -3.20 -22.23
CA SER A 2 15.35 -2.72 -21.39
C SER A 2 15.79 -2.73 -19.93
N ALA A 3 15.43 -1.71 -19.17
CA ALA A 3 15.71 -1.61 -17.74
C ALA A 3 14.49 -1.02 -17.02
N ILE A 4 14.23 -1.51 -15.80
CA ILE A 4 13.15 -1.01 -14.95
C ILE A 4 13.72 -0.65 -13.59
N ILE A 5 13.30 0.51 -13.07
CA ILE A 5 13.54 0.90 -11.69
C ILE A 5 12.30 0.48 -10.91
N THR A 6 12.45 -0.53 -10.06
CA THR A 6 11.35 -1.06 -9.24
C THR A 6 11.04 -0.11 -8.08
N ASP A 7 9.79 -0.14 -7.63
CA ASP A 7 9.38 0.67 -6.48
C ASP A 7 10.08 0.21 -5.19
N GLN A 8 10.41 -1.08 -5.08
CA GLN A 8 11.23 -1.61 -3.98
C GLN A 8 12.58 -0.91 -3.86
N PHE A 9 13.22 -0.57 -4.98
CA PHE A 9 14.47 0.20 -4.95
C PHE A 9 14.23 1.65 -4.50
N ARG A 10 13.12 2.27 -4.89
CA ARG A 10 12.74 3.62 -4.44
C ARG A 10 12.49 3.67 -2.93
N ILE A 11 11.75 2.69 -2.42
CA ILE A 11 11.47 2.50 -0.99
C ILE A 11 12.77 2.29 -0.21
N LEU A 12 13.66 1.44 -0.73
CA LEU A 12 14.96 1.18 -0.09
C LEU A 12 15.80 2.47 0.01
N ASN A 13 15.84 3.29 -1.05
CA ASN A 13 16.56 4.55 -1.02
C ASN A 13 15.93 5.55 -0.03
N ALA A 14 14.60 5.62 0.02
CA ALA A 14 13.90 6.45 1.00
C ALA A 14 14.20 5.99 2.44
N ASN A 15 14.25 4.68 2.68
CA ASN A 15 14.63 4.11 3.98
C ASN A 15 16.05 4.47 4.37
N ASN A 16 17.01 4.27 3.48
CA ASN A 16 18.40 4.64 3.73
C ASN A 16 18.56 6.14 4.05
N PHE A 17 17.77 7.00 3.40
CA PHE A 17 17.79 8.43 3.70
C PHE A 17 17.27 8.74 5.11
N VAL A 18 16.13 8.16 5.51
CA VAL A 18 15.58 8.35 6.86
C VAL A 18 16.54 7.80 7.92
N GLU A 19 17.08 6.60 7.72
CA GLU A 19 18.08 6.00 8.62
C GLU A 19 19.35 6.86 8.74
N SER A 20 19.79 7.47 7.63
CA SER A 20 20.91 8.39 7.64
C SER A 20 20.65 9.64 8.48
N VAL A 21 19.42 10.18 8.47
CA VAL A 21 19.01 11.33 9.30
C VAL A 21 18.88 10.94 10.77
N GLU A 22 18.43 9.73 11.06
CA GLU A 22 18.29 9.20 12.43
C GLU A 22 19.65 8.80 13.04
N ASN A 23 20.67 8.56 12.22
CA ASN A 23 22.02 8.23 12.68
C ASN A 23 22.68 9.43 13.37
N THR A 24 23.13 9.23 14.62
CA THR A 24 23.80 10.25 15.42
C THR A 24 25.14 10.72 14.85
N ASN A 25 25.76 9.94 13.96
CA ASN A 25 27.01 10.31 13.29
C ASN A 25 26.80 11.32 12.17
N ASN A 26 25.55 11.47 11.69
CA ASN A 26 25.20 12.41 10.64
C ASN A 26 24.44 13.61 11.22
N SER A 27 24.45 14.73 10.51
CA SER A 27 23.63 15.88 10.88
C SER A 27 23.18 16.62 9.64
N TYR A 28 21.86 16.74 9.52
CA TYR A 28 21.19 17.43 8.43
C TYR A 28 20.64 18.76 8.95
N TYR A 29 20.76 19.80 8.13
CA TYR A 29 20.29 21.13 8.45
C TYR A 29 19.52 21.70 7.25
N VAL A 30 18.41 22.37 7.53
CA VAL A 30 17.82 23.31 6.57
C VAL A 30 18.29 24.70 6.97
N PHE A 31 18.78 25.47 6.02
CA PHE A 31 19.23 26.83 6.27
C PHE A 31 18.50 27.83 5.37
N ILE A 32 18.45 29.06 5.82
CA ILE A 32 18.07 30.22 5.01
C ILE A 32 19.26 31.17 4.95
N GLY A 33 19.42 31.82 3.81
CA GLY A 33 20.55 32.70 3.53
C GLY A 33 20.22 33.74 2.48
N LEU A 34 21.27 34.36 1.95
CA LEU A 34 21.18 35.43 0.94
C LEU A 34 20.29 36.61 1.40
N PRO A 35 20.69 37.37 2.45
CA PRO A 35 19.93 38.52 2.94
C PRO A 35 19.81 39.67 1.94
N ASN A 36 20.66 39.70 0.92
CA ASN A 36 20.65 40.69 -0.16
C ASN A 36 20.28 40.05 -1.52
N PRO A 37 19.06 39.53 -1.67
CA PRO A 37 18.63 38.83 -2.88
C PRO A 37 18.47 39.78 -4.08
N ALA A 38 18.17 41.05 -3.79
CA ALA A 38 18.10 42.12 -4.78
C ALA A 38 19.50 42.43 -5.32
N GLY A 39 19.75 42.04 -6.57
CA GLY A 39 20.95 42.48 -7.28
C GLY A 39 20.94 44.00 -7.45
N THR A 40 22.08 44.66 -7.20
CA THR A 40 22.27 46.06 -7.64
C THR A 40 22.88 46.05 -9.04
N SER A 41 22.89 47.18 -9.75
CA SER A 41 23.57 47.32 -11.05
C SER A 41 25.06 46.94 -11.00
N SER A 42 25.66 46.87 -9.81
CA SER A 42 27.05 46.50 -9.52
C SER A 42 27.23 45.09 -8.95
N LEU A 43 26.15 44.39 -8.55
CA LEU A 43 26.21 43.05 -7.93
C LEU A 43 25.22 42.12 -8.62
N VAL A 44 25.72 41.37 -9.61
CA VAL A 44 24.98 40.35 -10.36
C VAL A 44 25.60 38.96 -10.15
N GLY A 45 24.78 37.91 -10.20
CA GLY A 45 25.22 36.52 -10.04
C GLY A 45 25.02 35.95 -8.63
N TYR A 46 25.29 34.65 -8.48
CA TYR A 46 25.06 33.89 -7.25
C TYR A 46 23.60 33.95 -6.75
N GLY A 47 22.65 33.82 -7.67
CA GLY A 47 21.21 33.87 -7.37
C GLY A 47 20.64 35.28 -7.19
N ARG A 48 21.45 36.35 -7.20
CA ARG A 48 20.92 37.72 -7.09
C ARG A 48 20.14 38.12 -8.34
N SER A 49 18.94 38.66 -8.13
CA SER A 49 18.03 39.14 -9.17
C SER A 49 17.37 40.43 -8.71
N SER A 50 17.04 41.33 -9.63
CA SER A 50 16.24 42.52 -9.33
C SER A 50 14.78 42.19 -9.02
N ASP A 51 14.29 41.02 -9.44
CA ASP A 51 12.94 40.52 -9.17
C ASP A 51 12.99 39.08 -8.65
N TRP A 52 12.57 38.91 -7.39
CA TRP A 52 12.40 37.62 -6.73
C TRP A 52 10.92 37.25 -6.50
N ASN A 53 9.98 38.11 -6.89
CA ASN A 53 8.56 37.86 -6.70
C ASN A 53 7.94 37.16 -7.91
N SER A 54 8.40 37.49 -9.13
CA SER A 54 7.89 36.91 -10.38
C SER A 54 8.94 36.25 -11.26
N SER A 55 10.24 36.45 -11.00
CA SER A 55 11.32 35.87 -11.82
C SER A 55 12.53 35.44 -11.00
N THR A 56 12.33 34.53 -10.04
CA THR A 56 13.41 33.96 -9.23
C THR A 56 14.40 33.16 -10.09
N PRO A 57 15.72 33.44 -10.00
CA PRO A 57 16.72 32.67 -10.73
C PRO A 57 16.73 31.19 -10.36
N ALA A 58 16.95 30.34 -11.35
CA ALA A 58 17.15 28.91 -11.12
C ALA A 58 18.46 28.67 -10.32
N PRO A 59 18.47 27.71 -9.38
CA PRO A 59 19.70 27.35 -8.67
C PRO A 59 20.74 26.79 -9.64
N THR A 60 21.99 27.20 -9.48
CA THR A 60 23.13 26.69 -10.26
C THR A 60 23.96 25.76 -9.39
N ASP A 61 24.20 24.54 -9.86
CA ASP A 61 25.10 23.59 -9.21
C ASP A 61 26.54 23.80 -9.74
N SER A 62 27.38 24.42 -8.91
CA SER A 62 28.81 24.56 -9.18
C SER A 62 29.58 24.77 -7.88
N PHE A 63 30.91 24.51 -7.90
CA PHE A 63 31.76 24.71 -6.73
C PHE A 63 31.71 26.16 -6.21
N SER A 64 31.65 27.15 -7.10
CA SER A 64 31.57 28.55 -6.69
C SER A 64 30.24 28.88 -6.03
N TYR A 65 29.13 28.40 -6.58
CA TYR A 65 27.80 28.59 -5.98
C TYR A 65 27.67 27.91 -4.63
N ARG A 66 28.24 26.70 -4.49
CA ARG A 66 28.27 25.98 -3.21
C ARG A 66 29.04 26.76 -2.13
N SER A 67 30.24 27.27 -2.44
CA SER A 67 31.00 28.09 -1.49
C SER A 67 30.25 29.36 -1.11
N HIS A 68 29.69 30.09 -2.08
CA HIS A 68 28.92 31.31 -1.81
C HIS A 68 27.67 31.05 -0.95
N THR A 69 27.02 29.91 -1.15
CA THR A 69 25.88 29.51 -0.33
C THR A 69 26.31 29.35 1.13
N GLY A 70 27.49 28.78 1.38
CA GLY A 70 28.13 28.72 2.70
C GLY A 70 28.39 30.10 3.31
N ASP A 71 28.93 31.04 2.53
CA ASP A 71 29.23 32.40 2.99
C ASP A 71 27.98 33.22 3.35
N THR A 72 26.84 32.88 2.76
CA THR A 72 25.58 33.62 2.91
C THR A 72 24.54 32.93 3.79
N MET A 73 24.86 31.77 4.39
CA MET A 73 23.98 31.13 5.37
C MET A 73 23.84 32.02 6.61
N MET A 74 22.60 32.27 7.04
CA MET A 74 22.34 33.10 8.22
C MET A 74 21.79 32.28 9.39
N PHE A 75 20.80 31.44 9.10
CA PHE A 75 20.14 30.62 10.11
C PHE A 75 20.04 29.19 9.63
N GLY A 76 20.27 28.24 10.53
CA GLY A 76 20.15 26.82 10.26
C GLY A 76 19.31 26.15 11.34
N LYS A 77 18.39 25.26 10.93
CA LYS A 77 17.65 24.39 11.82
C LYS A 77 18.08 22.95 11.59
N LYS A 78 18.56 22.30 12.65
CA LYS A 78 18.87 20.87 12.61
C LYS A 78 17.59 20.07 12.39
N ILE A 79 17.65 19.15 11.43
CA ILE A 79 16.59 18.16 11.21
C ILE A 79 16.84 17.02 12.19
N SER A 80 15.89 16.80 13.10
CA SER A 80 15.90 15.66 14.02
C SER A 80 15.01 14.53 13.50
N SER A 81 15.12 13.34 14.11
CA SER A 81 14.20 12.21 13.87
C SER A 81 12.72 12.59 14.12
N ALA A 82 12.46 13.58 14.97
CA ALA A 82 11.11 14.10 15.18
C ALA A 82 10.60 14.96 14.01
N ASN A 83 11.48 15.46 13.14
CA ASN A 83 11.13 16.36 12.02
C ASN A 83 11.09 15.65 10.66
N ILE A 84 11.24 14.33 10.64
CA ILE A 84 11.18 13.53 9.42
C ILE A 84 10.17 12.40 9.60
N ARG A 85 9.31 12.20 8.60
CA ARG A 85 8.36 11.11 8.50
C ARG A 85 8.34 10.58 7.08
N ARG A 86 8.12 9.28 6.95
CA ARG A 86 7.67 8.71 5.68
C ARG A 86 6.22 9.11 5.46
N ILE A 87 5.84 9.33 4.21
CA ILE A 87 4.49 9.73 3.85
C ILE A 87 4.01 8.87 2.69
N ILE A 88 2.70 8.63 2.65
CA ILE A 88 1.99 7.98 1.56
C ILE A 88 0.85 8.89 1.11
N ARG A 89 0.32 8.65 -0.10
CA ARG A 89 -0.81 9.43 -0.61
C ARG A 89 -2.01 9.32 0.33
N ARG A 90 -2.71 10.42 0.52
CA ARG A 90 -3.95 10.45 1.29
C ARG A 90 -5.10 10.02 0.40
N VAL A 91 -5.87 9.04 0.87
CA VAL A 91 -7.10 8.58 0.23
C VAL A 91 -8.18 8.55 1.32
N ASP A 92 -9.02 9.58 1.39
CA ASP A 92 -10.08 9.61 2.39
C ASP A 92 -11.24 8.68 1.98
N TRP A 93 -11.82 8.00 2.97
CA TRP A 93 -13.03 7.22 2.75
C TRP A 93 -14.25 8.13 2.57
N VAL A 94 -15.08 7.84 1.58
CA VAL A 94 -16.31 8.57 1.25
C VAL A 94 -17.40 7.58 0.87
N SER A 95 -18.53 7.63 1.57
CA SER A 95 -19.69 6.78 1.28
C SER A 95 -20.16 6.94 -0.18
N GLY A 96 -20.48 5.82 -0.82
CA GLY A 96 -20.87 5.77 -2.23
C GLY A 96 -19.69 5.75 -3.21
N SER A 97 -18.45 5.81 -2.72
CA SER A 97 -17.25 5.68 -3.57
C SER A 97 -16.84 4.23 -3.76
N ARG A 98 -16.05 3.99 -4.80
CA ARG A 98 -15.45 2.69 -5.11
C ARG A 98 -13.98 2.70 -4.75
N TYR A 99 -13.52 1.63 -4.13
CA TYR A 99 -12.10 1.40 -3.83
C TYR A 99 -11.64 0.10 -4.47
N GLU A 100 -10.36 0.05 -4.81
CA GLU A 100 -9.75 -1.11 -5.47
C GLU A 100 -9.30 -2.11 -4.41
N ILE A 101 -9.29 -3.39 -4.74
CA ILE A 101 -8.69 -4.40 -3.86
C ILE A 101 -7.17 -4.33 -3.94
N TYR A 102 -6.50 -4.66 -2.85
CA TYR A 102 -5.09 -4.97 -2.92
C TYR A 102 -4.89 -6.17 -3.85
N ARG A 103 -4.03 -6.03 -4.85
CA ARG A 103 -3.57 -7.14 -5.69
C ARG A 103 -2.09 -7.02 -6.03
N ASP A 104 -1.39 -8.15 -6.00
CA ASP A 104 0.03 -8.24 -6.33
C ASP A 104 0.30 -8.29 -7.84
N ASP A 105 -0.71 -8.58 -8.66
CA ASP A 105 -0.61 -8.80 -10.10
C ASP A 105 -0.90 -7.55 -10.95
N TYR A 106 -1.00 -6.36 -10.35
CA TYR A 106 -1.16 -5.11 -11.11
C TYR A 106 0.10 -4.77 -11.92
N SER A 107 -0.06 -4.71 -13.23
CA SER A 107 1.02 -4.45 -14.20
C SER A 107 0.51 -3.65 -15.41
N VAL A 108 1.38 -3.40 -16.39
CA VAL A 108 0.99 -2.76 -17.66
C VAL A 108 0.01 -3.64 -18.45
N GLU A 109 0.13 -4.96 -18.32
CA GLU A 109 -0.72 -5.96 -18.98
C GLU A 109 -2.00 -6.25 -18.19
N ASN A 110 -2.01 -5.93 -16.89
CA ASN A 110 -3.14 -6.11 -15.99
C ASN A 110 -3.34 -4.85 -15.13
N PRO A 111 -3.84 -3.75 -15.72
CA PRO A 111 -4.03 -2.50 -15.00
C PRO A 111 -5.17 -2.61 -13.98
N SER A 112 -5.12 -1.77 -12.95
CA SER A 112 -6.15 -1.75 -11.93
C SER A 112 -7.51 -1.31 -12.50
N PRO A 113 -8.66 -1.86 -12.03
CA PRO A 113 -9.94 -1.65 -12.70
C PRO A 113 -10.48 -0.21 -12.67
N LEU A 114 -10.19 0.56 -11.63
CA LEU A 114 -10.76 1.89 -11.41
C LEU A 114 -9.81 2.99 -11.86
N THR A 115 -8.57 2.97 -11.37
CA THR A 115 -7.57 4.01 -11.64
C THR A 115 -6.75 3.75 -12.90
N GLN A 116 -6.89 2.56 -13.51
CA GLN A 116 -6.06 2.10 -14.63
C GLN A 116 -4.57 2.19 -14.31
N ALA A 117 -4.22 1.98 -13.04
CA ALA A 117 -2.85 2.02 -12.57
C ALA A 117 -2.10 0.79 -13.05
N ASN A 118 -0.90 1.01 -13.59
CA ASN A 118 0.00 -0.07 -14.04
C ASN A 118 0.84 -0.65 -12.88
N ARG A 119 0.60 -0.17 -11.65
CA ARG A 119 1.34 -0.51 -10.43
C ARG A 119 0.39 -0.39 -9.24
N LEU A 120 0.59 -1.23 -8.24
CA LEU A 120 -0.22 -1.21 -7.03
C LEU A 120 -0.16 0.14 -6.28
N TYR A 121 1.02 0.77 -6.19
CA TYR A 121 1.20 2.01 -5.43
C TYR A 121 0.40 3.20 -5.96
N ASP A 122 0.02 3.17 -7.24
CA ASP A 122 -0.80 4.21 -7.87
C ASP A 122 -2.32 3.93 -7.72
N ALA A 123 -2.69 2.71 -7.32
CA ALA A 123 -4.09 2.30 -7.12
C ALA A 123 -4.68 2.79 -5.79
N ASN A 124 -6.02 2.87 -5.71
CA ASN A 124 -6.76 3.30 -4.52
C ASN A 124 -7.16 2.09 -3.65
N TYR A 125 -6.17 1.36 -3.14
CA TYR A 125 -6.40 0.10 -2.41
C TYR A 125 -6.45 0.22 -0.88
N TYR A 126 -6.19 1.42 -0.35
CA TYR A 126 -6.31 1.74 1.07
C TYR A 126 -7.08 3.04 1.25
N VAL A 127 -7.62 3.23 2.46
CA VAL A 127 -8.40 4.41 2.83
C VAL A 127 -8.06 4.88 4.23
N LEU A 128 -8.23 6.18 4.47
CA LEU A 128 -8.22 6.84 5.76
C LEU A 128 -9.67 7.13 6.16
N ASN A 129 -10.07 6.67 7.34
CA ASN A 129 -11.40 6.94 7.89
C ASN A 129 -11.43 8.28 8.66
N SER A 130 -12.61 8.66 9.17
CA SER A 130 -12.83 9.87 9.97
C SER A 130 -12.00 9.95 11.25
N ASP A 131 -11.60 8.80 11.81
CA ASP A 131 -10.77 8.67 13.01
C ASP A 131 -9.27 8.65 12.71
N PHE A 132 -8.85 8.93 11.47
CA PHE A 132 -7.46 8.83 11.01
C PHE A 132 -6.86 7.42 11.14
N LYS A 133 -7.70 6.39 11.03
CA LYS A 133 -7.30 4.99 10.92
C LYS A 133 -7.16 4.60 9.45
N VAL A 134 -6.10 3.87 9.14
CA VAL A 134 -5.79 3.40 7.79
C VAL A 134 -6.23 1.94 7.63
N TYR A 135 -7.01 1.69 6.60
CA TYR A 135 -7.51 0.36 6.24
C TYR A 135 -7.08 -0.02 4.83
N VAL A 136 -6.78 -1.30 4.61
CA VAL A 136 -6.56 -1.86 3.28
C VAL A 136 -7.79 -2.64 2.83
N CYS A 137 -8.17 -2.48 1.57
CA CYS A 137 -9.26 -3.20 0.95
C CYS A 137 -8.78 -4.61 0.55
N ILE A 138 -9.30 -5.63 1.22
CA ILE A 138 -9.00 -7.04 0.95
C ILE A 138 -9.97 -7.62 -0.07
N ASP A 139 -11.23 -7.21 0.01
CA ASP A 139 -12.29 -7.56 -0.94
C ASP A 139 -13.22 -6.35 -1.11
N ASN A 140 -13.79 -6.19 -2.30
CA ASN A 140 -14.78 -5.17 -2.66
C ASN A 140 -15.97 -5.76 -3.43
N GLY A 141 -16.12 -7.09 -3.41
CA GLY A 141 -17.11 -7.83 -4.19
C GLY A 141 -16.82 -7.85 -5.70
N SER A 142 -15.59 -7.55 -6.11
CA SER A 142 -15.20 -7.64 -7.52
C SER A 142 -15.06 -9.09 -7.96
N THR A 143 -15.46 -9.34 -9.20
CA THR A 143 -15.33 -10.64 -9.87
C THR A 143 -15.04 -10.39 -11.35
N GLY A 144 -14.69 -11.43 -12.11
CA GLY A 144 -14.53 -11.29 -13.56
C GLY A 144 -15.76 -10.73 -14.29
N ALA A 145 -16.97 -10.90 -13.73
CA ALA A 145 -18.20 -10.33 -14.26
C ALA A 145 -18.45 -8.87 -13.79
N ASN A 146 -17.91 -8.49 -12.63
CA ASN A 146 -18.00 -7.15 -12.05
C ASN A 146 -16.61 -6.64 -11.63
N PRO A 147 -15.75 -6.26 -12.58
CA PRO A 147 -14.35 -5.92 -12.28
C PRO A 147 -14.20 -4.63 -11.47
N LEU A 148 -15.20 -3.74 -11.50
CA LEU A 148 -15.19 -2.48 -10.74
C LEU A 148 -15.61 -2.64 -9.26
N GLY A 149 -15.98 -3.87 -8.84
CA GLY A 149 -16.50 -4.15 -7.51
C GLY A 149 -17.84 -3.48 -7.23
N ASN A 150 -18.18 -3.36 -5.95
CA ASN A 150 -19.37 -2.64 -5.49
C ASN A 150 -19.01 -1.23 -5.01
N VAL A 151 -20.02 -0.41 -4.69
CA VAL A 151 -19.83 0.88 -4.00
C VAL A 151 -19.75 0.64 -2.50
N SER A 152 -18.74 1.19 -1.82
CA SER A 152 -18.65 1.10 -0.36
C SER A 152 -19.73 1.99 0.26
N GLN A 153 -20.51 1.44 1.18
CA GLN A 153 -21.59 2.17 1.86
C GLN A 153 -21.26 2.42 3.32
N ASP A 154 -20.59 1.46 3.95
CA ASP A 154 -20.28 1.46 5.38
C ASP A 154 -18.80 1.81 5.62
N GLU A 155 -18.54 2.79 6.49
CA GLU A 155 -17.19 3.20 6.85
C GLU A 155 -16.54 2.21 7.84
N PRO A 156 -15.30 1.74 7.60
CA PRO A 156 -14.61 0.89 8.57
C PRO A 156 -14.18 1.69 9.82
N THR A 157 -14.59 1.24 10.99
CA THR A 157 -14.23 1.87 12.29
C THR A 157 -13.59 0.90 13.29
N PHE A 158 -13.63 -0.41 13.00
CA PHE A 158 -13.10 -1.48 13.84
C PHE A 158 -11.57 -1.52 13.84
N THR A 159 -10.98 -2.15 14.85
CA THR A 159 -9.51 -2.33 14.96
C THR A 159 -9.12 -3.80 15.04
N ASP A 160 -10.01 -4.69 14.62
CA ASP A 160 -9.76 -6.13 14.55
C ASP A 160 -8.59 -6.43 13.59
N LEU A 161 -7.81 -7.43 13.96
CA LEU A 161 -6.59 -7.82 13.24
C LEU A 161 -6.90 -8.62 11.96
N GLU A 162 -8.10 -9.18 11.89
CA GLU A 162 -8.56 -9.98 10.76
C GLU A 162 -9.50 -9.19 9.84
N PRO A 163 -9.44 -9.39 8.51
CA PRO A 163 -10.30 -8.69 7.58
C PRO A 163 -11.78 -8.86 7.94
N SER A 164 -12.50 -7.75 8.05
CA SER A 164 -13.89 -7.74 8.49
C SER A 164 -14.72 -6.77 7.65
N LYS A 165 -16.02 -7.03 7.59
CA LYS A 165 -16.98 -6.11 6.98
C LYS A 165 -17.18 -4.89 7.87
N ALA A 166 -17.34 -3.71 7.27
CA ALA A 166 -17.56 -2.46 8.01
C ALA A 166 -18.99 -2.36 8.58
N GLY A 167 -19.97 -3.00 7.94
CA GLY A 167 -21.36 -2.96 8.37
C GLY A 167 -22.23 -4.07 7.78
N ASN A 168 -23.52 -3.78 7.66
CA ASN A 168 -24.56 -4.72 7.25
C ASN A 168 -25.25 -4.31 5.94
N SER A 169 -24.78 -3.27 5.26
CA SER A 169 -25.37 -2.78 4.01
C SER A 169 -25.19 -3.75 2.84
N GLY A 170 -24.34 -4.78 2.99
CA GLY A 170 -24.15 -5.81 1.98
C GLY A 170 -23.34 -5.33 0.77
N ASP A 171 -22.47 -4.34 0.97
CA ASP A 171 -21.60 -3.81 -0.08
C ASP A 171 -20.49 -4.80 -0.52
N GLY A 172 -20.23 -5.85 0.26
CA GLY A 172 -19.24 -6.87 -0.05
C GLY A 172 -17.80 -6.43 0.22
N TYR A 173 -17.58 -5.32 0.92
CA TYR A 173 -16.24 -4.88 1.29
C TYR A 173 -15.72 -5.63 2.51
N LEU A 174 -14.48 -6.10 2.42
CA LEU A 174 -13.69 -6.58 3.54
C LEU A 174 -12.48 -5.66 3.73
N TRP A 175 -12.41 -5.03 4.89
CA TRP A 175 -11.34 -4.13 5.26
C TRP A 175 -10.42 -4.79 6.28
N LYS A 176 -9.12 -4.54 6.18
CA LYS A 176 -8.16 -4.90 7.22
C LYS A 176 -7.54 -3.64 7.81
N TYR A 177 -7.61 -3.50 9.13
CA TYR A 177 -6.96 -2.41 9.85
C TYR A 177 -5.43 -2.54 9.77
N LEU A 178 -4.74 -1.43 9.50
CA LEU A 178 -3.28 -1.37 9.49
C LEU A 178 -2.75 -0.58 10.67
N PHE A 179 -3.06 0.71 10.77
CA PHE A 179 -2.55 1.57 11.83
C PHE A 179 -3.41 2.82 11.97
N THR A 180 -3.23 3.52 13.09
CA THR A 180 -3.82 4.84 13.33
C THR A 180 -2.73 5.90 13.22
N VAL A 181 -3.00 6.98 12.49
CA VAL A 181 -2.07 8.11 12.42
C VAL A 181 -2.06 8.83 13.77
N SER A 182 -0.88 9.05 14.34
CA SER A 182 -0.77 9.72 15.64
C SER A 182 -1.26 11.17 15.55
N PRO A 183 -2.08 11.66 16.50
CA PRO A 183 -2.51 13.07 16.54
C PRO A 183 -1.35 14.07 16.51
N SER A 184 -0.21 13.72 17.11
CA SER A 184 0.99 14.57 17.08
C SER A 184 1.57 14.72 15.67
N ASP A 185 1.50 13.66 14.87
CA ASP A 185 1.99 13.67 13.51
C ASP A 185 1.00 14.39 12.58
N ILE A 186 -0.31 14.27 12.82
CA ILE A 186 -1.34 15.05 12.11
C ILE A 186 -1.10 16.54 12.28
N ILE A 187 -0.94 17.03 13.52
CA ILE A 187 -0.74 18.48 13.77
C ILE A 187 0.56 18.98 13.12
N LYS A 188 1.60 18.14 13.06
CA LYS A 188 2.94 18.56 12.64
C LYS A 188 3.19 18.43 11.14
N PHE A 189 2.57 17.44 10.51
CA PHE A 189 2.78 17.07 9.11
C PHE A 189 1.45 17.11 8.34
N ASP A 190 0.54 17.98 8.76
CA ASP A 190 -0.78 18.13 8.13
C ASP A 190 -0.65 18.40 6.63
N SER A 191 -1.38 17.62 5.84
CA SER A 191 -1.40 17.72 4.40
C SER A 191 -2.73 17.21 3.86
N THR A 192 -3.18 17.84 2.77
CA THR A 192 -4.37 17.43 2.02
C THR A 192 -4.08 16.24 1.09
N GLU A 193 -2.82 16.02 0.73
CA GLU A 193 -2.43 15.02 -0.27
C GLU A 193 -1.69 13.82 0.31
N PHE A 194 -1.19 13.93 1.55
CA PHE A 194 -0.31 12.93 2.15
C PHE A 194 -0.65 12.66 3.62
N ILE A 195 -0.43 11.41 4.05
CA ILE A 195 -0.51 10.98 5.46
C ILE A 195 0.80 10.37 5.92
N THR A 196 1.11 10.52 7.20
CA THR A 196 2.37 10.03 7.77
C THR A 196 2.34 8.55 8.11
N VAL A 197 3.47 7.91 7.87
CA VAL A 197 3.75 6.51 8.18
C VAL A 197 4.76 6.45 9.34
N PRO A 198 4.44 5.77 10.45
CA PRO A 198 5.38 5.50 11.54
C PRO A 198 6.77 5.03 11.06
N ASN A 199 7.82 5.77 11.43
CA ASN A 199 9.20 5.43 11.02
C ASN A 199 9.72 4.14 11.68
N SER A 200 9.26 3.84 12.89
CA SER A 200 9.75 2.75 13.73
C SER A 200 8.84 1.51 13.69
N TRP A 201 8.19 1.23 12.56
CA TRP A 201 7.23 0.11 12.46
C TRP A 201 7.78 -1.22 13.02
N ASN A 202 9.01 -1.57 12.66
CA ASN A 202 9.63 -2.85 13.05
C ASN A 202 10.01 -2.90 14.54
N SER A 203 10.27 -1.76 15.17
CA SER A 203 10.77 -1.68 16.56
C SER A 203 9.76 -1.08 17.55
N SER A 204 8.63 -0.57 17.06
CA SER A 204 7.62 0.08 17.87
C SER A 204 7.07 -0.86 18.95
N GLN A 205 6.98 -0.33 20.16
CA GLN A 205 6.39 -0.97 21.33
C GLN A 205 4.93 -0.55 21.55
N ASP A 206 4.39 0.31 20.68
CA ASP A 206 2.97 0.63 20.68
C ASP A 206 2.15 -0.66 20.52
N SER A 207 1.19 -0.88 21.43
CA SER A 207 0.46 -2.13 21.49
C SER A 207 -0.35 -2.40 20.22
N GLN A 208 -0.94 -1.36 19.60
CA GLN A 208 -1.73 -1.54 18.38
C GLN A 208 -0.84 -1.87 17.19
N ILE A 209 0.27 -1.14 17.02
CA ILE A 209 1.26 -1.42 15.95
C ILE A 209 1.84 -2.82 16.12
N ARG A 210 2.21 -3.17 17.35
CA ARG A 210 2.78 -4.48 17.66
C ARG A 210 1.80 -5.60 17.35
N SER A 211 0.53 -5.48 17.76
CA SER A 211 -0.49 -6.49 17.48
C SER A 211 -0.73 -6.69 15.98
N VAL A 212 -0.80 -5.61 15.19
CA VAL A 212 -0.95 -5.73 13.73
C VAL A 212 0.29 -6.35 13.09
N ARG A 213 1.48 -5.94 13.51
CA ARG A 213 2.76 -6.47 13.02
C ARG A 213 2.88 -7.97 13.31
N GLU A 214 2.66 -8.38 14.55
CA GLU A 214 2.76 -9.78 14.97
C GLU A 214 1.66 -10.66 14.37
N ASN A 215 0.42 -10.15 14.24
CA ASN A 215 -0.63 -10.87 13.52
C ASN A 215 -0.25 -11.08 12.06
N GLY A 216 0.34 -10.07 11.42
CA GLY A 216 0.78 -10.16 10.03
C GLY A 216 1.95 -11.11 9.79
N ASP A 217 2.53 -11.77 10.79
CA ASP A 217 3.66 -12.69 10.61
C ASP A 217 3.20 -14.11 10.24
N SER A 218 3.22 -14.43 8.94
CA SER A 218 2.84 -15.76 8.45
C SER A 218 3.82 -16.86 8.85
N SER A 219 5.06 -16.54 9.23
CA SER A 219 6.03 -17.57 9.64
C SER A 219 5.58 -18.28 10.93
N VAL A 220 4.86 -17.54 11.78
CA VAL A 220 4.29 -18.04 13.04
C VAL A 220 2.81 -18.38 12.86
N ASN A 221 2.01 -17.48 12.27
CA ASN A 221 0.55 -17.60 12.27
C ASN A 221 -0.03 -18.36 11.07
N GLN A 222 0.77 -18.64 10.03
CA GLN A 222 0.32 -19.30 8.80
C GLN A 222 -0.93 -18.64 8.19
N ASN A 223 -0.94 -17.31 8.17
CA ASN A 223 -2.09 -16.50 7.81
C ASN A 223 -1.78 -15.53 6.65
N GLN A 224 -0.92 -15.97 5.72
CA GLN A 224 -0.48 -15.15 4.61
C GLN A 224 -1.66 -14.77 3.69
N ILE A 225 -2.18 -15.73 2.93
CA ILE A 225 -3.26 -15.48 1.96
C ILE A 225 -4.56 -15.15 2.72
N LYS A 226 -5.25 -14.08 2.32
CA LYS A 226 -6.52 -13.65 2.94
C LYS A 226 -7.70 -13.62 1.97
N HIS A 227 -7.45 -13.56 0.67
CA HIS A 227 -8.49 -13.45 -0.34
C HIS A 227 -8.10 -14.21 -1.60
N VAL A 228 -9.11 -14.74 -2.29
CA VAL A 228 -8.98 -15.40 -3.59
C VAL A 228 -9.95 -14.71 -4.54
N TYR A 229 -9.41 -14.08 -5.56
CA TYR A 229 -10.20 -13.39 -6.58
C TYR A 229 -10.74 -14.39 -7.61
N ILE A 230 -12.05 -14.31 -7.88
CA ILE A 230 -12.72 -15.15 -8.89
C ILE A 230 -12.72 -14.41 -10.22
N GLU A 231 -11.77 -14.72 -11.09
CA GLU A 231 -11.71 -14.14 -12.44
C GLU A 231 -12.63 -14.87 -13.42
N ASN A 232 -12.74 -16.19 -13.29
CA ASN A 232 -13.72 -16.98 -14.03
C ASN A 232 -14.26 -18.08 -13.11
N ALA A 233 -15.57 -18.12 -12.93
CA ALA A 233 -16.25 -19.12 -12.09
C ALA A 233 -16.23 -20.54 -12.69
N GLY A 234 -15.97 -20.66 -13.99
CA GLY A 234 -16.01 -21.93 -14.72
C GLY A 234 -17.39 -22.60 -14.71
N SER A 235 -17.44 -23.86 -15.17
CA SER A 235 -18.66 -24.65 -15.26
C SER A 235 -18.38 -26.15 -15.21
N GLY A 236 -19.32 -26.94 -14.69
CA GLY A 236 -19.20 -28.40 -14.58
C GLY A 236 -18.47 -28.86 -13.31
N TYR A 237 -18.50 -28.04 -12.27
CA TYR A 237 -18.01 -28.42 -10.94
C TYR A 237 -19.08 -29.15 -10.13
N ALA A 238 -18.66 -29.99 -9.18
CA ALA A 238 -19.55 -30.69 -8.28
C ALA A 238 -20.26 -29.69 -7.35
N ASN A 239 -21.60 -29.70 -7.38
CA ASN A 239 -22.39 -28.86 -6.48
C ASN A 239 -22.10 -29.20 -5.01
N GLY A 240 -21.97 -28.16 -4.19
CA GLY A 240 -21.71 -28.29 -2.77
C GLY A 240 -21.25 -26.96 -2.19
N LEU A 241 -21.62 -26.72 -0.94
CA LEU A 241 -21.21 -25.53 -0.19
C LEU A 241 -20.06 -25.87 0.74
N SER A 242 -19.17 -24.91 0.95
CA SER A 242 -18.05 -24.93 1.88
C SER A 242 -17.11 -26.12 1.66
N GLN A 243 -16.90 -26.49 0.39
CA GLN A 243 -16.04 -27.62 0.01
C GLN A 243 -14.58 -27.20 0.17
N GLU A 244 -13.82 -27.92 1.00
CA GLU A 244 -12.42 -27.58 1.28
C GLU A 244 -11.49 -28.07 0.18
N VAL A 245 -10.61 -27.18 -0.26
CA VAL A 245 -9.59 -27.42 -1.29
C VAL A 245 -8.25 -26.83 -0.84
N ASP A 246 -7.18 -27.39 -1.38
CA ASP A 246 -5.82 -26.92 -1.11
C ASP A 246 -5.44 -25.76 -2.04
N ILE A 247 -4.61 -24.85 -1.55
CA ILE A 247 -3.93 -23.85 -2.39
C ILE A 247 -2.50 -24.36 -2.62
N ILE A 248 -2.23 -24.79 -3.84
CA ILE A 248 -0.93 -25.36 -4.26
C ILE A 248 -0.05 -24.24 -4.80
N GLY A 249 1.23 -24.27 -4.46
CA GLY A 249 2.23 -23.29 -4.91
C GLY A 249 3.61 -23.65 -4.38
N ASP A 250 4.41 -22.63 -4.10
CA ASP A 250 5.71 -22.75 -3.43
C ASP A 250 5.65 -22.63 -1.90
N GLY A 251 4.49 -22.23 -1.36
CA GLY A 251 4.24 -22.18 0.08
C GLY A 251 3.63 -23.46 0.65
N GLU A 252 3.32 -23.41 1.94
CA GLU A 252 2.79 -24.54 2.70
C GLU A 252 1.54 -24.16 3.50
N GLY A 253 0.58 -25.09 3.55
CA GLY A 253 -0.53 -25.07 4.53
C GLY A 253 -1.72 -24.16 4.19
N ALA A 254 -1.78 -23.57 3.00
CA ALA A 254 -2.93 -22.76 2.60
C ALA A 254 -4.09 -23.61 2.07
N LYS A 255 -5.31 -23.27 2.51
CA LYS A 255 -6.57 -23.95 2.18
C LYS A 255 -7.66 -22.93 1.93
N ALA A 256 -8.59 -23.26 1.04
CA ALA A 256 -9.78 -22.46 0.76
C ALA A 256 -11.04 -23.32 0.85
N ARG A 257 -12.18 -22.68 1.08
CA ARG A 257 -13.51 -23.25 1.00
C ARG A 257 -14.21 -22.64 -0.20
N VAL A 258 -14.74 -23.50 -1.06
CA VAL A 258 -15.37 -23.13 -2.33
C VAL A 258 -16.85 -23.49 -2.26
N ASP A 259 -17.69 -22.54 -2.65
CA ASP A 259 -19.12 -22.74 -2.84
C ASP A 259 -19.40 -22.93 -4.34
N VAL A 260 -20.06 -24.04 -4.66
CA VAL A 260 -20.46 -24.39 -6.03
C VAL A 260 -21.96 -24.54 -6.10
N VAL A 261 -22.60 -23.70 -6.91
CA VAL A 261 -24.03 -23.70 -7.16
C VAL A 261 -24.28 -23.80 -8.65
N ASN A 262 -25.17 -24.71 -9.06
CA ASN A 262 -25.48 -25.00 -10.46
C ASN A 262 -24.25 -25.30 -11.33
N GLY A 263 -23.24 -25.94 -10.74
CA GLY A 263 -21.99 -26.31 -11.39
C GLY A 263 -21.01 -25.15 -11.64
N THR A 264 -21.28 -23.97 -11.09
CA THR A 264 -20.44 -22.77 -11.18
C THR A 264 -19.95 -22.35 -9.79
N ILE A 265 -18.72 -21.86 -9.70
CA ILE A 265 -18.16 -21.37 -8.43
C ILE A 265 -18.76 -20.00 -8.11
N THR A 266 -19.40 -19.88 -6.95
CA THR A 266 -20.07 -18.64 -6.52
C THR A 266 -19.32 -17.86 -5.46
N ASP A 267 -18.59 -18.55 -4.57
CA ASP A 267 -17.80 -17.92 -3.52
C ASP A 267 -16.55 -18.74 -3.19
N VAL A 268 -15.51 -18.04 -2.73
CA VAL A 268 -14.25 -18.65 -2.26
C VAL A 268 -13.76 -17.92 -1.02
N THR A 269 -13.77 -18.62 0.12
CA THR A 269 -13.27 -18.09 1.39
C THR A 269 -11.98 -18.81 1.80
N VAL A 270 -10.93 -18.08 2.17
CA VAL A 270 -9.70 -18.68 2.68
C VAL A 270 -9.91 -19.22 4.09
N SER A 271 -9.71 -20.53 4.29
CA SER A 271 -9.82 -21.17 5.61
C SER A 271 -8.48 -21.24 6.34
N ALA A 272 -7.37 -21.35 5.62
CA ALA A 272 -6.01 -21.25 6.14
C ALA A 272 -5.14 -20.49 5.15
N GLY A 273 -4.45 -19.44 5.62
CA GLY A 273 -3.66 -18.56 4.73
C GLY A 273 -2.28 -19.11 4.36
N GLY A 274 -1.80 -20.12 5.08
CA GLY A 274 -0.49 -20.72 4.90
C GLY A 274 0.68 -19.75 5.06
N LYS A 275 1.87 -20.17 4.61
CA LYS A 275 3.10 -19.38 4.67
C LYS A 275 4.01 -19.66 3.47
N GLY A 276 4.84 -18.67 3.12
CA GLY A 276 5.90 -18.81 2.13
C GLY A 276 5.43 -18.83 0.67
N TYR A 277 4.19 -18.43 0.40
CA TYR A 277 3.67 -18.35 -0.97
C TYR A 277 4.23 -17.11 -1.69
N SER A 278 4.81 -17.30 -2.87
CA SER A 278 5.04 -16.24 -3.86
C SER A 278 4.12 -16.38 -5.07
N TYR A 279 3.58 -17.57 -5.29
CA TYR A 279 2.47 -17.83 -6.22
C TYR A 279 1.60 -18.95 -5.67
N GLY A 280 0.33 -18.98 -6.07
CA GLY A 280 -0.60 -20.02 -5.65
C GLY A 280 -1.69 -20.27 -6.68
N ILE A 281 -2.19 -21.50 -6.71
CA ILE A 281 -3.31 -21.94 -7.53
C ILE A 281 -4.25 -22.75 -6.62
N VAL A 282 -5.55 -22.46 -6.70
CA VAL A 282 -6.55 -23.26 -5.99
C VAL A 282 -6.72 -24.60 -6.69
N ASP A 283 -6.52 -25.71 -5.98
CA ASP A 283 -6.70 -27.05 -6.53
C ASP A 283 -8.18 -27.44 -6.55
N LEU A 284 -8.80 -27.34 -7.74
CA LEU A 284 -10.19 -27.71 -7.96
C LEU A 284 -10.34 -29.16 -8.45
N GLY A 285 -9.28 -29.98 -8.43
CA GLY A 285 -9.29 -31.35 -8.94
C GLY A 285 -10.36 -32.22 -8.27
N THR A 286 -10.50 -32.10 -6.96
CA THR A 286 -11.51 -32.83 -6.16
C THR A 286 -12.95 -32.40 -6.46
N LEU A 287 -13.14 -31.20 -7.00
CA LEU A 287 -14.46 -30.62 -7.34
C LEU A 287 -14.84 -30.85 -8.80
N SER A 288 -13.97 -31.46 -9.61
CA SER A 288 -14.24 -31.64 -11.04
C SER A 288 -15.34 -32.68 -11.27
N SER A 289 -16.46 -32.26 -11.91
CA SER A 289 -17.61 -33.13 -12.18
C SER A 289 -18.15 -32.89 -13.60
N GLY A 290 -17.32 -33.20 -14.59
CA GLY A 290 -17.62 -32.94 -16.00
C GLY A 290 -17.14 -31.59 -16.52
N VAL A 291 -16.12 -30.99 -15.87
CA VAL A 291 -15.46 -29.77 -16.34
C VAL A 291 -14.87 -29.98 -17.73
N SER A 292 -15.32 -29.18 -18.71
CA SER A 292 -14.72 -29.15 -20.05
C SER A 292 -13.27 -28.64 -19.99
N THR A 293 -12.33 -29.40 -20.54
CA THR A 293 -10.90 -29.06 -20.53
C THR A 293 -10.56 -27.86 -21.43
N SER A 294 -11.43 -27.49 -22.36
CA SER A 294 -11.21 -26.36 -23.29
C SER A 294 -11.86 -25.06 -22.84
N THR A 295 -12.96 -25.12 -22.09
CA THR A 295 -13.85 -23.95 -21.87
C THR A 295 -14.48 -23.89 -20.47
N GLY A 296 -14.45 -24.97 -19.69
CA GLY A 296 -15.15 -25.05 -18.41
C GLY A 296 -14.31 -24.71 -17.18
N ARG A 297 -13.00 -24.50 -17.34
CA ARG A 297 -12.09 -24.31 -16.20
C ARG A 297 -12.29 -22.94 -15.54
N ALA A 298 -12.46 -22.95 -14.23
CA ALA A 298 -12.42 -21.76 -13.41
C ALA A 298 -11.00 -21.19 -13.34
N LYS A 299 -10.91 -19.87 -13.18
CA LYS A 299 -9.68 -19.13 -12.91
C LYS A 299 -9.85 -18.41 -11.58
N LEU A 300 -9.28 -19.00 -10.54
CA LEU A 300 -9.23 -18.46 -9.19
C LEU A 300 -7.81 -17.98 -8.93
N VAL A 301 -7.67 -16.73 -8.49
CA VAL A 301 -6.38 -16.07 -8.29
C VAL A 301 -6.22 -15.78 -6.79
N PRO A 302 -5.48 -16.62 -6.04
CA PRO A 302 -5.08 -16.28 -4.68
C PRO A 302 -4.27 -14.99 -4.68
N ILE A 303 -4.71 -14.00 -3.90
CA ILE A 303 -4.00 -12.73 -3.80
C ILE A 303 -2.86 -12.88 -2.81
N ILE A 304 -1.63 -12.69 -3.29
CA ILE A 304 -0.43 -12.90 -2.49
C ILE A 304 -0.09 -11.59 -1.76
N PRO A 305 -0.17 -11.55 -0.43
CA PRO A 305 0.27 -10.38 0.30
C PRO A 305 1.80 -10.30 0.28
N PRO A 306 2.39 -9.18 0.71
CA PRO A 306 3.83 -9.04 0.67
C PRO A 306 4.53 -9.96 1.66
N GLY A 307 5.38 -10.85 1.13
CA GLY A 307 6.38 -11.68 1.80
C GLY A 307 5.90 -12.52 2.98
N LEU A 308 5.55 -11.87 4.08
CA LEU A 308 5.15 -12.49 5.33
C LEU A 308 3.70 -12.17 5.73
N GLY A 309 3.00 -11.25 5.03
CA GLY A 309 1.60 -10.95 5.27
C GLY A 309 1.28 -9.45 5.38
N HIS A 310 -0.01 -9.12 5.28
CA HIS A 310 -0.49 -7.75 5.49
C HIS A 310 -0.24 -7.29 6.93
N GLY A 311 0.52 -6.22 7.11
CA GLY A 311 0.80 -5.61 8.41
C GLY A 311 2.19 -5.91 8.97
N LEU A 312 2.92 -6.93 8.50
CA LEU A 312 4.27 -7.15 9.04
C LEU A 312 5.25 -6.06 8.61
N ARG A 313 5.23 -5.68 7.33
CA ARG A 313 6.05 -4.59 6.79
C ARG A 313 5.14 -3.46 6.34
N MET A 314 5.29 -2.30 6.95
CA MET A 314 4.48 -1.13 6.59
C MET A 314 4.84 -0.54 5.22
N PHE A 315 6.05 -0.82 4.72
CA PHE A 315 6.59 -0.31 3.47
C PHE A 315 5.87 -0.80 2.20
N ILE A 316 4.76 -1.52 2.37
CA ILE A 316 3.87 -1.97 1.29
C ILE A 316 3.02 -0.81 0.76
N LEU A 317 2.87 0.27 1.54
CA LEU A 317 2.01 1.42 1.20
C LEU A 317 2.72 2.55 0.44
N SER A 318 4.05 2.51 0.33
CA SER A 318 4.92 3.60 -0.16
C SER A 318 5.67 3.21 -1.40
#